data_AF-A0A653SED1-F1
#
_entry.id   AF-A0A653SED1-F1
#
_cell.length_a   1.000
_cell.length_b   1.000
_cell.length_c   1.000
_cell.angle_alpha   90.00
_cell.angle_beta   90.00
_cell.angle_gamma   90.00
#
_symmetry.space_group_name_H-M   'P 1'
#
loop_
_entity.id
_entity.type
_entity.pdbx_description
1 polymer ?
#
loop_
_entity_poly.entity_id
_entity_poly.type
_entity_poly.pdbx_seq_one_letter_code
_entity_poly.pdbx_strand_id
1 'polypeptide(L)' 'MKHLTRLLGVASAYFVALRDQERGATATEYSILVGFIAIVIVAGVGLFGVALDSVFGFLTTGIRTALGIP' A
#
# COMPACT_ATOMS: atom_id res chain seq x y z
N MET A 1 -14.19 2.84 -49.50
CA MET A 1 -13.06 2.95 -48.54
C MET A 1 -13.43 3.65 -47.24
N LYS A 2 -14.21 4.76 -47.25
CA LYS A 2 -14.62 5.49 -46.01
C LYS A 2 -15.43 4.66 -45.00
N HIS A 3 -16.20 3.67 -45.46
CA HIS A 3 -16.91 2.75 -44.58
C HIS A 3 -15.99 1.68 -43.96
N LEU A 4 -14.99 1.24 -44.72
CA LEU A 4 -14.00 0.26 -44.26
C LEU A 4 -13.10 0.87 -43.17
N THR A 5 -12.66 2.12 -43.33
CA THR A 5 -11.87 2.80 -42.30
C THR A 5 -12.66 3.06 -41.02
N ARG A 6 -13.96 3.35 -41.12
CA ARG A 6 -14.84 3.44 -39.94
C ARG A 6 -15.02 2.09 -39.24
N LEU A 7 -15.23 1.02 -39.99
CA LEU A 7 -15.36 -0.33 -39.43
C LEU A 7 -14.07 -0.80 -38.74
N LEU A 8 -12.91 -0.57 -39.37
CA LEU A 8 -11.61 -0.88 -38.77
C LEU A 8 -11.34 -0.05 -37.52
N GLY A 9 -11.71 1.24 -37.52
CA GLY A 9 -11.58 2.11 -36.36
C GLY A 9 -12.47 1.70 -35.17
N VAL A 10 -13.69 1.24 -35.43
CA VAL A 10 -14.58 0.70 -34.38
C VAL A 10 -14.04 -0.63 -33.85
N ALA A 11 -13.58 -1.53 -34.72
CA ALA A 11 -12.98 -2.79 -34.32
C ALA A 11 -11.72 -2.59 -33.46
N SER A 12 -10.84 -1.65 -33.84
CA SER A 12 -9.65 -1.32 -33.04
C SER A 12 -10.01 -0.72 -31.69
N ALA A 13 -11.03 0.15 -31.63
CA ALA A 13 -11.50 0.72 -30.37
C ALA A 13 -12.06 -0.35 -29.43
N TYR A 14 -12.78 -1.34 -29.96
CA TYR A 14 -13.32 -2.45 -29.19
C TYR A 14 -12.21 -3.35 -28.62
N PHE A 15 -11.18 -3.66 -29.43
CA PHE A 15 -10.01 -4.41 -28.98
C PHE A 15 -9.22 -3.71 -27.87
N VAL A 16 -9.06 -2.38 -27.95
CA VAL A 16 -8.41 -1.57 -26.91
C VAL A 16 -9.22 -1.60 -25.62
N ALA A 17 -10.55 -1.43 -25.70
CA ALA A 17 -11.43 -1.46 -24.53
C ALA A 17 -11.40 -2.81 -23.81
N LEU A 18 -11.38 -3.93 -24.55
CA LEU A 18 -11.25 -5.27 -23.96
C LEU A 18 -9.90 -5.45 -23.25
N ARG A 19 -8.80 -4.96 -23.83
CA ARG A 19 -7.47 -5.04 -23.22
C ARG A 19 -7.37 -4.20 -21.94
N ASP A 20 -8.01 -3.05 -21.92
CA ASP A 20 -7.99 -2.16 -20.75
C ASP A 20 -8.88 -2.68 -19.60
N GLN A 21 -9.91 -3.49 -19.87
CA GLN A 21 -10.71 -4.16 -18.84
C GLN A 21 -9.89 -5.17 -18.03
N GLU A 22 -9.04 -5.97 -18.69
CA GLU A 22 -8.14 -6.90 -18.00
C GLU A 22 -7.12 -6.14 -17.15
N ARG A 23 -6.58 -5.03 -17.66
CA ARG A 23 -5.66 -4.16 -16.89
C ARG A 23 -6.35 -3.49 -15.70
N GLY A 24 -7.60 -3.08 -15.84
CA GLY A 24 -8.40 -2.51 -14.75
C GLY A 24 -8.68 -3.54 -13.64
N ALA A 25 -9.08 -4.76 -14.00
CA ALA A 25 -9.30 -5.84 -13.05
C ALA A 25 -8.01 -6.18 -12.28
N THR A 26 -6.90 -6.34 -12.99
CA THR A 26 -5.58 -6.58 -12.37
C THR A 26 -5.12 -5.41 -11.49
N ALA A 27 -5.42 -4.16 -11.87
CA ALA A 27 -5.13 -3.00 -11.02
C ALA A 27 -5.90 -3.06 -9.69
N THR A 28 -7.16 -3.50 -9.71
CA THR A 28 -7.96 -3.65 -8.49
C THR A 28 -7.43 -4.78 -7.58
N GLU A 29 -7.03 -5.91 -8.14
CA GLU A 29 -6.45 -7.03 -7.37
C GLU A 29 -5.17 -6.63 -6.63
N TYR A 30 -4.22 -6.00 -7.35
CA TYR A 30 -2.99 -5.52 -6.72
C TYR A 30 -3.23 -4.36 -5.76
N SER A 31 -4.21 -3.48 -6.03
CA SER A 31 -4.53 -2.37 -5.13
C SER A 31 -5.04 -2.84 -3.76
N ILE A 32 -5.82 -3.93 -3.72
CA ILE A 32 -6.31 -4.52 -2.48
C ILE A 32 -5.16 -5.15 -1.69
N LEU A 33 -4.27 -5.88 -2.37
CA LEU A 33 -3.07 -6.45 -1.74
C LEU A 33 -2.18 -5.34 -1.15
N VAL A 34 -1.90 -4.28 -1.92
CA VAL A 34 -1.13 -3.12 -1.47
C VAL A 34 -1.81 -2.42 -0.29
N GLY A 35 -3.13 -2.27 -0.32
CA GLY A 35 -3.92 -1.73 0.79
C GLY A 35 -3.79 -2.57 2.06
N PHE A 36 -3.83 -3.90 1.94
CA PHE A 36 -3.63 -4.80 3.06
C PHE A 36 -2.21 -4.69 3.65
N ILE A 37 -1.19 -4.64 2.79
CA ILE A 37 0.20 -4.40 3.21
C ILE A 37 0.31 -3.07 3.95
N ALA A 38 -0.33 -2.00 3.46
CA ALA A 38 -0.31 -0.70 4.12
C ALA A 38 -0.89 -0.77 5.54
N ILE A 39 -2.00 -1.48 5.74
CA ILE A 39 -2.59 -1.69 7.07
C ILE A 39 -1.61 -2.42 7.99
N VAL A 40 -0.99 -3.49 7.52
CA VAL A 40 -0.01 -4.27 8.30
C VAL A 40 1.21 -3.43 8.67
N ILE A 41 1.72 -2.61 7.74
CA ILE A 41 2.86 -1.71 8.00
C ILE A 41 2.49 -0.68 9.07
N VAL A 42 1.35 -0.01 8.94
CA VAL A 42 0.93 1.02 9.90
C VAL A 42 0.73 0.42 11.29
N ALA A 43 0.04 -0.71 11.39
CA ALA A 43 -0.16 -1.42 12.65
C ALA A 43 1.18 -1.89 13.24
N GLY A 44 2.06 -2.47 12.42
CA GLY A 44 3.37 -2.96 12.83
C GLY A 44 4.26 -1.85 13.35
N VAL A 45 4.38 -0.73 12.64
CA VAL A 45 5.18 0.43 13.06
C VAL A 45 4.59 1.06 14.32
N GLY A 46 3.26 1.15 14.44
CA GLY A 46 2.60 1.66 15.63
C GLY A 46 2.90 0.82 16.88
N LEU A 47 2.72 -0.49 16.80
CA LEU A 47 3.01 -1.41 17.90
C LEU A 47 4.51 -1.44 18.24
N PHE A 48 5.36 -1.43 17.21
CA PHE A 48 6.81 -1.34 17.40
C PHE A 48 7.21 -0.06 18.12
N GLY A 49 6.60 1.08 17.79
CA GLY A 49 6.84 2.35 18.47
C GLY A 49 6.51 2.29 19.97
N VAL A 50 5.38 1.68 20.33
CA VAL A 50 5.00 1.49 21.75
C VAL A 50 6.01 0.60 22.48
N ALA A 51 6.43 -0.51 21.87
CA ALA A 51 7.43 -1.39 22.46
C ALA A 51 8.79 -0.68 22.62
N LEU A 52 9.18 0.12 21.63
CA LEU A 52 10.41 0.89 21.65
C LEU A 52 10.40 1.95 22.77
N ASP A 53 9.29 2.67 22.93
CA ASP A 53 9.09 3.64 24.01
C ASP A 53 9.21 2.95 25.39
N SER A 54 8.63 1.76 25.55
CA SER A 54 8.78 0.97 26.77
C SER A 54 10.23 0.62 27.09
N VAL A 55 11.04 0.29 26.07
CA VAL A 55 12.46 -0.04 26.26
C VAL A 55 13.24 1.19 26.72
N PHE A 56 13.04 2.33 26.06
CA PHE A 56 13.71 3.57 26.45
C PHE A 56 13.22 4.09 27.81
N GLY A 57 11.96 3.89 28.15
CA GLY A 57 11.41 4.18 29.48
C GLY A 57 12.09 3.35 30.57
N PHE A 58 12.30 2.05 30.33
CA PHE A 58 13.04 1.18 31.25
C PHE A 58 14.49 1.64 31.43
N LEU A 59 15.20 1.93 30.33
CA LEU A 59 16.58 2.44 30.37
C LEU A 59 16.67 3.77 31.14
N THR A 60 15.75 4.70 30.88
CA THR A 60 15.68 6.00 31.55
C THR A 60 15.49 5.82 33.05
N THR A 61 14.58 4.93 33.45
CA THR A 61 14.33 4.61 34.85
C THR A 61 15.56 4.00 35.52
N GLY A 62 16.25 3.09 34.83
CA GLY A 62 17.49 2.49 35.32
C GLY A 62 18.60 3.53 35.54
N ILE A 63 18.79 4.44 34.58
CA ILE A 63 19.77 5.52 34.69
C ILE A 63 19.44 6.47 35.84
N ARG A 64 18.18 6.90 35.95
CA ARG A 64 17.71 7.75 37.06
C ARG A 64 17.98 7.12 38.42
N THR A 65 17.64 5.83 38.54
CA THR A 65 17.88 5.03 39.75
C THR A 65 19.38 4.96 40.07
N ALA A 66 20.23 4.69 39.08
CA ALA A 66 21.68 4.60 39.26
C ALA A 66 22.32 5.93 39.66
N LEU A 67 21.78 7.04 39.16
CA LEU A 67 22.27 8.39 39.43
C LEU A 67 21.61 9.04 40.66
N GLY A 68 20.64 8.39 41.30
CA GLY A 68 19.92 8.91 42.47
C GLY A 68 19.09 10.16 42.18
N ILE A 69 18.73 10.39 40.91
CA ILE A 69 17.92 11.53 40.46
C ILE A 69 16.48 11.04 40.28
N PRO A 70 15.47 11.80 40.76
CA PRO A 70 14.07 11.48 40.48
C PRO A 70 13.74 11.44 38.97
#